data_AF-A0A7X6Q605-F1
#
_entry.id   AF-A0A7X6Q605-F1
#
_cell.length_a   1.000
_cell.length_b   1.000
_cell.length_c   1.000
_cell.angle_alpha   90.00
_cell.angle_beta   90.00
_cell.angle_gamma   90.00
#
_symmetry.space_group_name_H-M   'P 1'
#
loop_
_entity.id
_entity.type
_entity.pdbx_description
1 polymer ?
#
loop_
_entity_poly.entity_id
_entity_poly.type
_entity_poly.pdbx_seq_one_letter_code
_entity_poly.pdbx_strand_id
1 'polypeptide(L)' 'TLHIDNLKGINSHHQAETVFKAFGRALRMALAEDPRMAGVIPSTKGVL' A
#
# COMPACT_ATOMS: atom_id res chain seq x y z
N THR A 1 7.31 4.30 1.84
CA THR A 1 8.04 3.07 2.21
C THR A 1 7.16 1.86 1.98
N LEU A 2 7.71 0.70 1.62
CA LEU A 2 6.97 -0.52 1.34
C LEU A 2 7.39 -1.63 2.31
N HIS A 3 6.42 -2.33 2.89
CA HIS A 3 6.61 -3.55 3.67
C HIS A 3 5.63 -4.61 3.15
N ILE A 4 6.10 -5.85 3.08
CA ILE A 4 5.31 -6.99 2.61
C ILE A 4 5.69 -8.18 3.47
N ASP A 5 4.71 -8.79 4.14
CA ASP A 5 4.88 -10.02 4.89
C ASP A 5 4.04 -11.14 4.26
N ASN A 6 4.70 -12.22 3.88
CA ASN A 6 4.02 -13.44 3.47
C ASN A 6 3.76 -14.31 4.70
N LEU A 7 2.61 -14.11 5.34
CA LEU A 7 2.28 -14.73 6.63
C LEU A 7 2.22 -16.25 6.61
N LYS A 8 1.80 -16.86 5.48
CA LYS A 8 1.67 -18.31 5.32
C LYS A 8 1.58 -18.71 3.85
N GLY A 9 2.02 -19.93 3.53
CA GLY A 9 1.74 -20.60 2.27
C GLY A 9 2.73 -21.72 1.97
N ILE A 10 2.36 -22.60 1.05
CA ILE A 10 3.19 -23.74 0.60
C ILE A 10 3.50 -23.61 -0.91
N ASN A 11 2.54 -23.11 -1.69
CA ASN A 11 2.68 -22.93 -3.12
C ASN A 11 3.22 -21.52 -3.45
N SER A 12 4.38 -21.46 -4.09
CA SER A 12 5.06 -20.20 -4.41
C SER A 12 4.28 -19.31 -5.38
N HIS A 13 3.54 -19.89 -6.33
CA HIS A 13 2.69 -19.12 -7.24
C HIS A 13 1.59 -18.38 -6.46
N HIS A 14 0.88 -19.09 -5.58
CA HIS A 14 -0.19 -18.47 -4.79
C HIS A 14 0.35 -17.42 -3.81
N GLN A 15 1.52 -17.64 -3.21
CA GLN A 15 2.17 -16.65 -2.32
C GLN A 15 2.52 -15.37 -3.07
N ALA A 16 3.14 -15.48 -4.24
CA ALA A 16 3.45 -14.32 -5.07
C ALA A 16 2.16 -13.60 -5.48
N GLU A 17 1.15 -14.34 -5.96
CA GLU A 17 -0.12 -13.76 -6.38
C GLU A 17 -0.84 -13.02 -5.23
N THR A 18 -0.85 -13.58 -4.01
CA THR A 18 -1.45 -12.92 -2.84
C THR A 18 -0.68 -11.66 -2.45
N VAL A 19 0.65 -11.68 -2.52
CA VAL A 19 1.48 -10.49 -2.31
C VAL A 19 1.11 -9.38 -3.30
N PHE A 20 1.05 -9.67 -4.60
CA PHE A 20 0.72 -8.65 -5.61
C PHE A 20 -0.72 -8.13 -5.47
N LYS A 21 -1.67 -9.01 -5.14
CA LYS A 21 -3.06 -8.60 -4.86
C LYS A 21 -3.14 -7.68 -3.63
N ALA A 22 -2.45 -8.01 -2.55
CA ALA A 22 -2.42 -7.20 -1.34
C ALA A 22 -1.74 -5.84 -1.59
N PHE A 23 -0.61 -5.85 -2.28
CA PHE A 23 0.10 -4.64 -2.70
C PHE A 23 -0.79 -3.73 -3.55
N GLY A 24 -1.47 -4.26 -4.56
CA GLY A 24 -2.36 -3.46 -5.42
C GLY A 24 -3.49 -2.78 -4.64
N ARG A 25 -4.05 -3.45 -3.63
CA ARG A 25 -5.06 -2.84 -2.74
C ARG A 25 -4.47 -1.76 -1.85
N ALA A 26 -3.33 -2.02 -1.22
CA ALA A 26 -2.65 -1.06 -0.35
C ALA A 26 -2.23 0.20 -1.13
N LEU A 27 -1.66 0.03 -2.32
CA LEU A 27 -1.26 1.13 -3.20
C LEU A 27 -2.47 1.96 -3.64
N ARG A 28 -3.58 1.30 -4.03
CA ARG A 28 -4.82 2.00 -4.36
C ARG A 28 -5.33 2.86 -3.20
N MET A 29 -5.28 2.36 -1.98
CA MET A 29 -5.69 3.14 -0.80
C MET A 29 -4.74 4.29 -0.52
N ALA A 30 -3.43 4.08 -0.65
CA ALA A 30 -2.42 5.10 -0.40
C ALA A 30 -2.45 6.26 -1.42
N LEU A 31 -2.87 5.98 -2.66
CA LEU A 31 -2.97 6.99 -3.73
C LEU A 31 -4.37 7.61 -3.86
N ALA A 32 -5.35 7.14 -3.10
CA ALA A 32 -6.70 7.68 -3.16
C ALA A 32 -6.71 9.13 -2.66
N GLU A 33 -7.46 10.00 -3.33
CA GLU A 33 -7.70 11.35 -2.86
C GLU A 33 -8.45 11.31 -1.53
N ASP A 34 -7.92 11.99 -0.51
CA ASP A 34 -8.64 12.25 0.73
C ASP A 34 -9.26 13.65 0.69
N PRO A 35 -10.60 13.77 0.57
CA PRO A 35 -11.27 15.07 0.52
C PRO A 35 -11.06 15.91 1.78
N ARG A 36 -10.68 15.30 2.91
CA ARG A 36 -10.38 16.00 4.17
C ARG A 36 -8.99 16.64 4.17
N MET A 37 -8.12 16.22 3.25
CA MET A 37 -6.75 16.69 3.11
C MET A 37 -6.49 17.40 1.77
N ALA A 38 -7.55 17.86 1.09
CA ALA A 38 -7.44 18.51 -0.20
C ALA A 38 -6.49 19.72 -0.15
N GLY A 39 -5.48 19.71 -1.03
CA GLY A 39 -4.46 20.77 -1.11
C GLY A 39 -3.42 20.77 0.02
N VAL A 40 -3.45 19.81 0.94
CA VAL A 40 -2.50 19.70 2.05
C VAL A 40 -1.49 18.59 1.76
N ILE A 41 -0.19 18.86 1.94
CA ILE A 41 0.85 17.82 1.90
C ILE A 41 0.75 17.03 3.22
N PRO A 42 0.53 15.69 3.19
CA PRO A 42 0.38 14.87 4.39
C PRO A 42 1.73 14.60 5.08
N SER A 43 2.40 15.65 5.53
CA SER A 43 3.69 15.63 6.23
C SER A 43 3.78 16.81 7.19
N THR A 44 4.17 16.56 8.44
CA THR A 44 4.40 17.63 9.44
C THR A 44 5.57 18.54 9.08
N LYS A 45 6.46 18.10 8.17
CA LYS A 45 7.56 18.90 7.65
C LYS A 45 7.16 19.76 6.45
N GLY A 46 5.92 19.61 5.95
CA GLY A 46 5.44 20.32 4.77
C GLY A 46 6.03 19.84 3.44
N VAL A 47 6.77 18.72 3.43
CA VAL A 47 7.41 18.13 2.25
C VAL A 47 7.47 16.60 2.39
N LEU A 48 7.42 15.90 1.25
CA LEU A 48 7.54 14.44 1.11
C LEU A 48 8.55 14.09 0.02
#